data_AF-A0A0D8FRV7-F1
#
_entry.id   AF-A0A0D8FRV7-F1
#
_cell.length_a   1.000
_cell.length_b   1.000
_cell.length_c   1.000
_cell.angle_alpha   90.00
_cell.angle_beta   90.00
_cell.angle_gamma   90.00
#
_symmetry.space_group_name_H-M   'P 1'
#
loop_
_entity.id
_entity.type
_entity.pdbx_description
1 polymer ?
#
loop_
_entity_poly.entity_id
_entity_poly.type
_entity_poly.pdbx_seq_one_letter_code
_entity_poly.pdbx_strand_id
1 'polypeptide(L)'
;MKTYQASVERDGKFWLIHIPGIGVTQARHLRELDEMARDLVVAMTGETPDSFSLEVTTRLPEEVQEHLRKAAQLRAESSRTQSEAAAEIRIAARQLVDAGLPLRDVGKLLGVSYQRAHQLAS
;
A
#
# COMPACT_ATOMS: atom_id res chain seq x y z
N MET A 1 14.15 -11.92 18.80
CA MET A 1 14.85 -10.69 18.38
C MET A 1 14.16 -9.52 19.07
N LYS A 2 14.90 -8.59 19.67
CA LYS A 2 14.31 -7.42 20.33
C LYS A 2 13.80 -6.45 19.28
N THR A 3 12.66 -5.80 19.51
CA THR A 3 12.11 -4.78 18.59
C THR A 3 12.06 -3.44 19.31
N TYR A 4 12.68 -2.43 18.72
CA TYR A 4 12.61 -1.05 19.16
C TYR A 4 11.53 -0.29 18.39
N GLN A 5 10.73 0.49 19.11
CA GLN A 5 9.70 1.34 18.52
C GLN A 5 10.26 2.75 18.35
N ALA A 6 10.22 3.28 17.14
CA ALA A 6 10.67 4.64 16.83
C ALA A 6 9.47 5.49 16.40
N SER A 7 9.22 6.59 17.11
CA SER A 7 8.25 7.60 16.69
C SER A 7 8.96 8.73 15.97
N VAL A 8 8.47 9.11 14.80
CA VAL A 8 9.08 10.14 13.96
C VAL A 8 8.11 11.30 13.75
N GLU A 9 8.56 12.53 13.95
CA GLU A 9 7.76 13.73 13.70
C GLU A 9 8.58 14.80 12.99
N ARG A 10 7.89 15.71 12.29
CA ARG A 10 8.55 16.80 11.58
C ARG A 10 8.81 17.94 12.55
N ASP A 11 10.07 18.34 12.68
CA ASP A 11 10.49 19.51 13.45
C ASP A 11 11.33 20.46 12.59
N GLY A 12 10.69 21.55 12.15
CA GLY A 12 11.28 22.52 11.22
C GLY A 12 11.83 21.87 9.95
N LYS A 13 13.17 21.85 9.83
CA LYS A 13 13.88 21.28 8.67
C LYS A 13 14.26 19.81 8.84
N PHE A 14 14.05 19.23 10.01
CA PHE A 14 14.46 17.88 10.36
C PHE A 14 13.27 16.96 10.65
N TRP A 15 13.52 15.67 10.62
CA TRP A 15 12.67 14.64 11.18
C TRP A 15 13.30 14.23 12.51
N LEU A 16 12.57 14.43 13.59
CA LEU A 16 12.98 14.01 14.92
C LEU A 16 12.58 12.55 15.10
N ILE A 17 13.53 11.71 15.48
CA ILE A 17 13.33 10.28 15.71
C ILE A 17 13.50 10.02 17.20
N HIS A 18 12.43 9.58 17.86
CA HIS A 18 12.45 9.25 19.28
C HIS A 18 12.23 7.75 19.48
N ILE A 19 13.15 7.11 20.20
CA ILE A 19 13.09 5.71 20.59
C ILE A 19 12.96 5.66 22.12
N PRO A 20 11.81 5.24 22.68
CA PRO A 20 11.59 5.22 24.11
C PRO A 20 12.63 4.40 24.86
N GLY A 21 13.21 4.99 25.91
CA GLY A 21 14.25 4.36 26.73
C GLY A 21 15.65 4.31 26.09
N ILE A 22 15.80 4.76 24.84
CA ILE A 22 17.09 4.84 24.15
C ILE A 22 17.52 6.30 23.97
N GLY A 23 16.66 7.13 23.37
CA GLY A 23 16.96 8.55 23.17
C GLY A 23 16.33 9.14 21.92
N VAL A 24 16.93 10.23 21.45
CA VAL A 24 16.46 11.00 20.30
C VAL A 24 17.62 11.22 19.32
N THR A 25 17.34 11.09 18.02
CA THR A 25 18.23 11.46 16.92
C THR A 25 17.42 12.19 15.84
N GLN A 26 18.05 12.59 14.75
CA GLN A 26 17.39 13.36 13.70
C GLN A 26 17.91 13.03 12.30
N ALA A 27 17.05 13.24 11.30
CA ALA A 27 17.36 13.07 9.88
C ALA A 27 16.90 14.27 9.06
N ARG A 28 17.50 14.54 7.88
CA ARG A 28 16.96 15.55 6.95
C ARG A 28 15.85 14.98 6.08
N HIS A 29 15.95 13.71 5.73
CA HIS A 29 15.06 13.02 4.81
C HIS A 29 14.51 11.72 5.41
N LEU A 30 13.28 11.35 5.05
CA LEU A 30 12.64 10.11 5.53
C LEU A 30 13.41 8.83 5.16
N ARG A 31 14.21 8.85 4.09
CA ARG A 31 15.04 7.71 3.68
C ARG A 31 16.20 7.41 4.65
N GLU A 32 16.56 8.38 5.48
CA GLU A 32 17.67 8.29 6.44
C GLU A 32 17.19 7.78 7.81
N LEU A 33 15.87 7.60 8.01
CA LEU A 33 15.32 7.29 9.33
C LEU A 33 15.82 5.96 9.89
N ASP A 34 15.85 4.90 9.08
CA ASP A 34 16.25 3.56 9.55
C ASP A 34 17.72 3.57 9.97
N GLU A 35 18.61 4.13 9.14
CA GLU A 35 20.03 4.28 9.43
C GLU A 35 20.26 5.06 10.73
N MET A 36 19.68 6.26 10.84
CA MET A 36 19.85 7.10 12.04
C MET A 36 19.28 6.47 13.30
N ALA A 37 18.14 5.78 13.20
CA ALA A 37 17.52 5.07 14.32
C ALA A 37 18.39 3.88 14.78
N ARG A 38 18.95 3.10 13.84
CA ARG A 38 19.84 1.98 14.17
C ARG A 38 21.12 2.47 14.82
N ASP A 39 21.74 3.49 14.26
CA ASP A 39 22.97 4.08 14.80
C ASP A 39 22.76 4.56 16.24
N LEU A 40 21.61 5.18 16.53
CA LEU A 40 21.26 5.57 17.90
C LEU A 40 21.17 4.36 18.83
N VAL A 41 20.48 3.28 18.43
CA VAL A 41 20.37 2.06 19.26
C VAL A 41 21.74 1.45 19.51
N VAL A 42 22.55 1.28 18.47
CA VAL A 42 23.90 0.70 18.55
C VAL A 42 24.78 1.54 19.48
N ALA A 43 24.79 2.86 19.28
CA ALA A 43 25.60 3.77 20.09
C ALA A 43 25.21 3.75 21.58
N MET A 44 23.92 3.63 21.88
CA MET A 44 23.41 3.70 23.25
C MET A 44 23.40 2.35 23.99
N THR A 45 23.38 1.23 23.25
CA THR A 45 23.22 -0.12 23.85
C THR A 45 24.41 -1.04 23.63
N GLY A 46 25.25 -0.76 22.63
CA GLY A 46 26.33 -1.66 22.20
C GLY A 46 25.84 -2.90 21.44
N GLU A 47 24.53 -3.02 21.15
CA GLU A 47 23.97 -4.07 20.29
C GLU A 47 24.50 -3.94 18.85
N THR A 48 24.49 -5.03 18.08
CA THR A 48 24.84 -4.97 16.64
C THR A 48 23.61 -4.59 15.82
N PRO A 49 23.77 -3.90 14.66
CA PRO A 49 22.64 -3.42 13.85
C PRO A 49 21.63 -4.50 13.46
N ASP A 50 22.08 -5.75 13.27
CA ASP A 50 21.27 -6.88 12.83
C ASP A 50 20.71 -7.72 14.00
N SER A 51 21.04 -7.38 15.25
CA SER A 51 20.58 -8.11 16.45
C SER A 51 19.18 -7.68 16.93
N PHE A 52 18.61 -6.63 16.33
CA PHE A 52 17.31 -6.09 16.67
C PHE A 52 16.51 -5.64 15.44
N SER A 53 15.20 -5.52 15.62
CA SER A 53 14.27 -4.91 14.68
C SER A 53 13.94 -3.47 15.08
N LEU A 54 13.58 -2.66 14.09
CA LEU A 54 12.98 -1.35 14.30
C LEU A 54 11.60 -1.32 13.65
N GLU A 55 10.64 -0.78 14.40
CA GLU A 55 9.33 -0.42 13.88
C GLU A 55 9.19 1.10 13.96
N VAL A 56 9.06 1.73 12.79
CA VAL A 56 9.05 3.20 12.67
C VAL A 56 7.64 3.67 12.40
N THR A 57 7.12 4.54 13.27
CA THR A 57 5.81 5.19 13.11
C THR A 57 6.00 6.68 12.88
N THR A 58 5.61 7.16 11.70
CA THR A 58 5.65 8.59 11.38
C THR A 58 4.35 9.28 11.77
N ARG A 59 4.44 10.27 12.65
CA ARG A 59 3.34 11.16 13.02
C ARG A 59 3.20 12.24 11.97
N LEU A 60 2.02 12.31 11.37
CA LEU A 60 1.64 13.33 10.41
C LEU A 60 0.53 14.21 11.00
N PRO A 61 0.32 15.44 10.50
CA PRO A 61 -0.85 16.23 10.89
C PRO A 61 -2.15 15.45 10.68
N GLU A 62 -3.11 15.62 11.59
CA GLU A 62 -4.35 14.84 11.60
C GLU A 62 -5.11 14.94 10.28
N GLU A 63 -5.21 16.14 9.69
CA GLU A 63 -5.86 16.37 8.40
C GLU A 63 -5.23 15.54 7.27
N VAL A 64 -3.89 15.41 7.26
CA VAL A 64 -3.18 14.59 6.27
C VAL A 64 -3.50 13.11 6.49
N GLN A 65 -3.54 12.66 7.76
CA GLN A 65 -3.91 11.28 8.08
C GLN A 65 -5.35 10.96 7.64
N GLU A 66 -6.29 11.88 7.86
CA GLU A 66 -7.69 11.75 7.40
C GLU A 66 -7.78 11.61 5.88
N HIS A 67 -7.09 12.46 5.12
CA HIS A 67 -7.05 12.36 3.66
C HIS A 67 -6.45 11.04 3.18
N LEU A 68 -5.37 10.57 3.81
CA LEU A 68 -4.76 9.28 3.48
C LEU A 68 -5.69 8.10 3.79
N ARG A 69 -6.36 8.12 4.95
CA ARG A 69 -7.37 7.13 5.33
C ARG A 69 -8.52 7.11 4.33
N LYS A 70 -9.05 8.29 3.95
CA LYS A 70 -10.11 8.39 2.95
C LYS A 70 -9.66 7.88 1.58
N ALA A 71 -8.44 8.21 1.14
CA ALA A 71 -7.89 7.70 -0.11
C ALA A 71 -7.74 6.17 -0.09
N ALA A 72 -7.29 5.58 1.01
CA ALA A 72 -7.22 4.13 1.17
C ALA A 72 -8.61 3.48 1.09
N GLN A 73 -9.62 4.05 1.77
CA GLN A 73 -11.00 3.59 1.70
C GLN A 73 -11.54 3.62 0.27
N LEU A 74 -11.37 4.73 -0.44
CA LEU A 74 -11.84 4.89 -1.82
C LEU A 74 -11.12 3.92 -2.79
N ARG A 75 -9.83 3.63 -2.56
CA ARG A 75 -9.11 2.61 -3.34
C ARG A 75 -9.67 1.20 -3.09
N ALA A 76 -9.96 0.86 -1.84
CA ALA A 76 -10.56 -0.43 -1.51
C ALA A 76 -11.95 -0.59 -2.13
N GLU A 77 -12.78 0.46 -2.07
CA GLU A 77 -14.08 0.50 -2.70
C GLU A 77 -13.98 0.36 -4.23
N SER A 78 -13.09 1.14 -4.87
CA SER A 78 -12.84 1.05 -6.31
C SER A 78 -12.41 -0.35 -6.74
N SER A 79 -11.49 -0.97 -6.00
CA SER A 79 -11.02 -2.34 -6.27
C SER A 79 -12.15 -3.37 -6.15
N ARG A 80 -13.02 -3.23 -5.16
CA ARG A 80 -14.20 -4.08 -4.98
C ARG A 80 -15.16 -3.93 -6.15
N THR A 81 -15.56 -2.70 -6.47
CA THR A 81 -16.51 -2.42 -7.56
C THR A 81 -15.96 -2.85 -8.93
N GLN A 82 -14.65 -2.69 -9.17
CA GLN A 82 -14.02 -3.21 -10.39
C GLN A 82 -14.06 -4.74 -10.46
N SER A 83 -13.88 -5.41 -9.33
CA SER A 83 -13.94 -6.88 -9.25
C SER A 83 -15.35 -7.40 -9.51
N GLU A 84 -16.36 -6.74 -8.91
CA GLU A 84 -17.78 -7.02 -9.14
C GLU A 84 -18.16 -6.81 -10.62
N ALA A 85 -17.79 -5.65 -11.19
CA ALA A 85 -18.04 -5.37 -12.62
C ALA A 85 -17.38 -6.39 -13.54
N ALA A 86 -16.14 -6.80 -13.23
CA ALA A 86 -15.45 -7.83 -14.01
C ALA A 86 -16.13 -9.20 -13.90
N ALA A 87 -16.76 -9.53 -12.77
CA ALA A 87 -17.53 -10.75 -12.60
C ALA A 87 -18.82 -10.73 -13.44
N GLU A 88 -19.56 -9.64 -13.40
CA GLU A 88 -20.76 -9.43 -14.21
C GLU A 88 -20.46 -9.50 -15.71
N ILE A 89 -19.38 -8.89 -16.17
CA ILE A 89 -18.94 -8.96 -17.57
C ILE A 89 -18.65 -10.41 -17.99
N ARG A 90 -18.03 -11.23 -17.11
CA ARG A 90 -17.80 -12.66 -17.40
C ARG A 90 -19.10 -13.45 -17.49
N ILE A 91 -20.07 -13.16 -16.61
CA ILE A 91 -21.39 -13.79 -16.66
C ILE A 91 -22.10 -13.44 -17.97
N ALA A 92 -22.14 -12.16 -18.34
CA ALA A 92 -22.72 -11.70 -19.58
C ALA A 92 -22.04 -12.32 -20.81
N ALA A 93 -20.70 -12.39 -20.83
CA ALA A 93 -19.95 -13.01 -21.92
C ALA A 93 -20.34 -14.47 -22.15
N ARG A 94 -20.44 -15.27 -21.06
CA ARG A 94 -20.89 -16.66 -21.14
C ARG A 94 -22.32 -16.79 -21.62
N GLN A 95 -23.25 -16.00 -21.06
CA GLN A 95 -24.65 -16.03 -21.47
C GLN A 95 -24.85 -15.67 -22.95
N LEU A 96 -24.09 -14.72 -23.49
CA LEU A 96 -24.15 -14.38 -24.91
C LEU A 96 -23.64 -15.53 -25.78
N VAL A 97 -22.57 -16.23 -25.38
CA VAL A 97 -22.07 -17.42 -26.08
C VAL A 97 -23.07 -18.58 -25.99
N ASP A 98 -23.66 -18.82 -24.82
CA ASP A 98 -24.68 -19.85 -24.61
C ASP A 98 -25.95 -19.58 -25.44
N ALA A 99 -26.26 -18.32 -25.71
CA ALA A 99 -27.30 -17.89 -26.64
C ALA A 99 -26.93 -18.06 -28.13
N GLY A 100 -25.74 -18.61 -28.43
CA GLY A 100 -25.27 -18.93 -29.77
C GLY A 100 -24.60 -17.76 -30.51
N LEU A 101 -24.27 -16.66 -29.83
CA LEU A 101 -23.61 -15.54 -30.50
C LEU A 101 -22.14 -15.87 -30.84
N PRO A 102 -21.65 -15.44 -32.02
CA PRO A 102 -20.24 -15.55 -32.34
C PRO A 102 -19.40 -14.67 -31.39
N LEU A 103 -18.24 -15.17 -30.95
CA LEU A 103 -17.32 -14.45 -30.06
C LEU A 103 -16.92 -13.04 -30.54
N ARG A 104 -16.93 -12.81 -31.87
CA ARG A 104 -16.66 -11.51 -32.46
C ARG A 104 -17.74 -10.48 -32.13
N ASP A 105 -19.00 -10.91 -32.14
CA ASP A 105 -20.15 -10.07 -31.80
C ASP A 105 -20.24 -9.87 -30.29
N VAL A 106 -19.94 -10.90 -29.50
CA VAL A 106 -19.78 -10.79 -28.04
C VAL A 106 -18.75 -9.73 -27.69
N GLY A 107 -17.58 -9.73 -28.32
CA GLY A 107 -16.55 -8.70 -28.11
C GLY A 107 -17.06 -7.29 -28.44
N LYS A 108 -17.78 -7.13 -29.56
CA LYS A 108 -18.37 -5.84 -29.95
C LYS A 108 -19.42 -5.35 -28.93
N LEU A 109 -20.28 -6.24 -28.44
CA LEU A 109 -21.31 -5.91 -27.44
C LEU A 109 -20.72 -5.53 -26.09
N LEU A 110 -19.65 -6.22 -25.67
CA LEU A 110 -18.96 -5.95 -24.41
C LEU A 110 -17.92 -4.83 -24.51
N GLY A 111 -17.71 -4.25 -25.69
CA GLY A 111 -16.71 -3.19 -25.91
C GLY A 111 -15.27 -3.66 -25.75
N VAL A 112 -14.99 -4.94 -26.00
CA VAL A 112 -13.65 -5.55 -25.85
C VAL A 112 -13.18 -6.21 -27.14
N SER A 113 -11.88 -6.53 -27.22
CA SER A 113 -11.33 -7.26 -28.35
C SER A 113 -11.88 -8.70 -28.42
N TYR A 114 -11.81 -9.31 -29.60
CA TYR A 114 -12.16 -10.72 -29.80
C TYR A 114 -11.41 -11.66 -28.83
N GLN A 115 -10.10 -11.45 -28.67
CA GLN A 115 -9.29 -12.25 -27.75
C GLN A 115 -9.77 -12.11 -26.30
N ARG A 116 -10.15 -10.89 -25.89
CA ARG A 116 -10.69 -10.65 -24.55
C ARG A 116 -12.07 -11.27 -24.37
N ALA A 117 -12.94 -11.21 -25.38
CA ALA A 117 -14.23 -11.89 -25.35
C ALA A 117 -14.07 -13.41 -25.18
N HIS A 118 -13.13 -14.02 -25.92
CA HIS A 118 -12.79 -15.43 -25.76
C HIS A 118 -12.34 -15.74 -24.33
N GLN A 119 -11.41 -14.96 -23.76
CA GLN A 119 -10.94 -15.13 -22.38
C GLN A 119 -12.03 -14.96 -21.31
N LEU A 120 -13.02 -14.11 -21.56
CA LEU A 120 -14.12 -13.85 -20.62
C LEU A 120 -15.21 -14.92 -20.67
N ALA A 121 -15.40 -15.53 -21.84
CA ALA A 121 -16.36 -16.60 -22.08
C ALA A 121 -15.80 -18.01 -21.82
N SER A 122 -14.48 -18.15 -21.74
CA SER A 122 -13.81 -19.38 -21.27
C SER A 122 -13.96 -19.55 -19.76
#